data_AF-A0A961IGC2-F1
#
_entry.id   AF-A0A961IGC2-F1
#
_cell.length_a   1.000
_cell.length_b   1.000
_cell.length_c   1.000
_cell.angle_alpha   90.00
_cell.angle_beta   90.00
_cell.angle_gamma   90.00
#
_symmetry.space_group_name_H-M   'P 1'
#
loop_
_entity.id
_entity.type
_entity.pdbx_description
1 polymer ?
#
loop_
_entity_poly.entity_id
_entity_poly.type
_entity_poly.pdbx_seq_one_letter_code
_entity_poly.pdbx_strand_id
1 'polypeptide(L)'
;MRGTGNGLEVYMFKKDAGLFPIKNNYIYLNHCGISALYGPAARSSAEFQERHSTKGVALFGAYGNLLGDLHTSVARMLRTDASCISFLKNTAEGLSMIADA
;
A
#
# COMPACT_ATOMS: atom_id res chain seq x y z
N MET A 1 20.75 32.16 -23.93
CA MET A 1 19.76 33.10 -23.37
C MET A 1 18.74 32.31 -22.58
N ARG A 2 18.65 32.54 -21.26
CA ARG A 2 17.75 31.83 -20.34
C ARG A 2 16.36 32.46 -20.40
N GLY A 3 15.34 31.67 -20.73
CA GLY A 3 13.94 32.03 -20.52
C GLY A 3 13.56 31.74 -19.07
N THR A 4 13.08 32.76 -18.37
CA THR A 4 12.49 32.71 -17.04
C THR A 4 11.05 32.19 -17.14
N GLY A 5 10.80 31.00 -16.62
CA GLY A 5 9.45 30.47 -16.41
C GLY A 5 9.40 29.76 -15.06
N ASN A 6 8.50 30.20 -14.18
CA ASN A 6 8.20 29.56 -12.90
C ASN A 6 7.66 28.14 -13.13
N GLY A 7 8.55 27.16 -13.28
CA GLY A 7 8.20 25.75 -13.35
C GLY A 7 8.23 25.15 -11.96
N LEU A 8 7.09 25.12 -11.27
CA LEU A 8 6.86 24.08 -10.28
C LEU A 8 6.88 22.76 -11.06
N GLU A 9 8.03 22.09 -11.11
CA GLU A 9 8.10 20.70 -11.52
C GLU A 9 7.22 19.94 -10.52
N VAL A 10 5.98 19.65 -10.92
CA VAL A 10 5.14 18.71 -10.18
C VAL A 10 5.85 17.38 -10.32
N TYR A 11 6.54 16.94 -9.27
CA TYR A 11 7.13 15.62 -9.19
C TYR A 11 6.00 14.58 -9.33
N MET A 12 5.70 14.22 -10.56
CA MET A 12 4.66 13.26 -10.88
C MET A 12 5.19 11.87 -10.59
N PHE A 13 4.46 11.14 -9.73
CA PHE A 13 4.76 9.75 -9.44
C PHE A 13 4.82 8.94 -10.74
N LYS A 14 6.01 8.38 -11.03
CA LYS A 14 6.24 7.61 -12.25
C LYS A 14 5.50 6.27 -12.15
N LYS A 15 4.52 6.06 -13.02
CA LYS A 15 3.78 4.79 -13.14
C LYS A 15 4.27 4.00 -14.35
N ASP A 16 5.56 3.71 -14.41
CA ASP A 16 6.15 2.93 -15.51
C ASP A 16 6.12 1.41 -15.24
N ALA A 17 6.59 0.62 -16.21
CA ALA A 17 6.61 -0.83 -16.13
C ALA A 17 7.60 -1.41 -15.11
N GLY A 18 8.59 -0.63 -14.66
CA GLY A 18 9.48 -1.01 -13.55
C GLY A 18 8.76 -1.03 -12.20
N LEU A 19 7.79 -0.13 -12.02
CA LEU A 19 6.94 -0.08 -10.83
C LEU A 19 5.63 -0.86 -10.97
N PHE A 20 5.14 -1.06 -12.20
CA PHE A 20 3.91 -1.79 -12.50
C PHE A 20 4.12 -2.74 -13.69
N PRO A 21 4.62 -3.97 -13.46
CA PRO A 21 5.00 -4.92 -14.52
C PRO A 21 3.87 -5.30 -15.49
N ILE A 22 2.61 -5.16 -15.06
CA ILE A 22 1.43 -5.37 -15.92
C ILE A 22 1.48 -4.55 -17.21
N LYS A 23 2.16 -3.40 -17.18
CA LYS A 23 2.31 -2.48 -18.31
C LYS A 23 3.24 -2.99 -19.42
N ASN A 24 4.02 -4.06 -19.17
CA ASN A 24 4.82 -4.70 -20.23
C ASN A 24 3.94 -5.40 -21.27
N ASN A 25 2.75 -5.85 -20.85
CA ASN A 25 1.90 -6.73 -21.65
C ASN A 25 0.53 -6.12 -21.96
N TYR A 26 0.09 -5.13 -21.18
CA TYR A 26 -1.28 -4.60 -21.24
C TYR A 26 -1.34 -3.08 -21.11
N ILE A 27 -2.28 -2.49 -21.84
CA ILE A 27 -2.83 -1.17 -21.51
C ILE A 27 -3.87 -1.39 -20.41
N TYR A 28 -3.43 -1.31 -19.15
CA TYR A 28 -4.29 -1.59 -18.00
C TYR A 28 -5.22 -0.41 -17.70
N LEU A 29 -6.53 -0.59 -17.91
CA LEU A 29 -7.54 0.45 -17.69
C LEU A 29 -8.49 0.15 -16.51
N ASN A 30 -8.44 -1.04 -15.91
CA ASN A 30 -9.35 -1.45 -14.83
C ASN A 30 -8.89 -0.99 -13.43
N HIS A 31 -8.50 0.28 -13.29
CA HIS A 31 -7.96 0.81 -12.03
C HIS A 31 -8.98 0.85 -10.88
N CYS A 32 -10.25 1.10 -11.20
CA CYS A 32 -11.33 1.21 -10.22
C CYS A 32 -11.87 -0.15 -9.77
N GLY A 33 -11.71 -1.21 -10.57
CA GLY A 33 -12.09 -2.56 -10.19
C GLY A 33 -11.06 -3.18 -9.24
N ILE A 34 -9.81 -3.27 -9.69
CA ILE A 34 -8.67 -3.65 -8.85
C ILE A 34 -7.43 -2.95 -9.37
N SER A 35 -6.72 -2.20 -8.54
CA SER A 35 -5.48 -1.57 -9.00
C SER A 35 -4.35 -2.59 -9.08
N ALA A 36 -3.51 -2.47 -10.11
CA ALA A 36 -2.28 -3.27 -10.21
C ALA A 36 -1.38 -3.01 -8.99
N LEU A 37 -0.87 -4.08 -8.37
CA LEU A 37 -0.04 -3.98 -7.18
C LEU A 37 1.28 -3.27 -7.50
N TYR A 38 1.66 -2.31 -6.65
CA TYR A 38 2.93 -1.62 -6.73
C TYR A 38 4.10 -2.59 -6.53
N GLY A 39 5.05 -2.61 -7.46
CA GLY A 39 6.14 -3.60 -7.49
C GLY A 39 6.92 -3.72 -6.17
N PRO A 40 7.35 -2.62 -5.53
CA PRO A 40 7.97 -2.68 -4.20
C PRO A 40 7.07 -3.31 -3.13
N ALA A 41 5.76 -3.02 -3.12
CA ALA A 41 4.83 -3.63 -2.18
C ALA A 41 4.68 -5.15 -2.42
N ALA A 42 4.66 -5.57 -3.69
CA ALA A 42 4.66 -6.99 -4.05
C ALA A 42 5.90 -7.72 -3.50
N ARG A 43 7.09 -7.12 -3.64
CA ARG A 43 8.34 -7.69 -3.10
C ARG A 43 8.31 -7.80 -1.58
N SER A 44 7.93 -6.72 -0.88
CA SER A 44 7.83 -6.74 0.58
C SER A 44 6.82 -7.77 1.09
N SER A 45 5.69 -7.97 0.40
CA SER A 45 4.72 -9.01 0.74
C SER A 45 5.29 -10.42 0.56
N ALA A 46 6.02 -10.67 -0.54
CA ALA A 46 6.69 -11.95 -0.77
C ALA A 46 7.75 -12.25 0.30
N GLU A 47 8.58 -11.26 0.64
CA GLU A 47 9.57 -11.39 1.73
C GLU A 47 8.92 -11.68 3.08
N PHE A 48 7.79 -11.02 3.38
CA PHE A 48 7.05 -11.27 4.62
C PHE A 48 6.55 -12.72 4.68
N GLN A 49 5.98 -13.24 3.59
CA GLN A 49 5.50 -14.62 3.50
C GLN A 49 6.64 -15.63 3.61
N GLU A 50 7.77 -15.38 2.95
CA GLU A 50 8.95 -16.26 3.03
C GLU A 50 9.51 -16.33 4.45
N ARG A 51 9.56 -15.19 5.15
CA ARG A 51 9.97 -15.15 6.56
C ARG A 51 9.02 -15.94 7.46
N HIS A 52 7.70 -15.96 7.18
CA HIS A 52 6.76 -16.82 7.91
C HIS A 52 7.02 -18.29 7.65
N SER A 53 7.22 -18.67 6.39
CA SER A 53 7.49 -20.04 5.99
C SER A 53 8.74 -20.59 6.68
N THR A 54 9.79 -19.78 6.76
CA THR A 54 11.10 -20.20 7.29
C THR A 54 11.25 -20.09 8.81
N LYS A 55 10.54 -19.15 9.47
CA LYS A 55 10.73 -18.89 10.91
C LYS A 55 9.54 -19.31 11.78
N GLY A 56 8.37 -19.55 11.21
CA GLY A 56 7.16 -19.88 11.96
C GLY A 56 6.90 -18.91 13.11
N VAL A 57 6.60 -19.44 14.30
CA VAL A 57 6.28 -18.66 15.51
C VAL A 57 7.42 -17.74 15.96
N ALA A 58 8.69 -18.06 15.65
CA ALA A 58 9.83 -17.24 16.06
C ALA A 58 9.82 -15.84 15.41
N LEU A 59 9.03 -15.65 14.34
CA LEU A 59 8.87 -14.36 13.68
C LEU A 59 8.18 -13.32 14.57
N PHE A 60 7.33 -13.72 15.52
CA PHE A 60 6.60 -12.77 16.37
C PHE A 60 7.54 -11.85 17.16
N GLY A 61 8.70 -12.35 17.60
CA GLY A 61 9.72 -11.53 18.27
C GLY A 61 10.41 -10.52 17.34
N ALA A 62 10.36 -10.72 16.03
CA ALA A 62 10.98 -9.86 15.02
C ALA A 62 10.02 -8.84 14.41
N TYR A 63 8.72 -8.91 14.69
CA TYR A 63 7.76 -7.92 14.21
C TYR A 63 7.93 -6.54 14.83
N GLY A 64 8.52 -6.46 16.03
CA GLY A 64 8.60 -5.20 16.77
C GLY A 64 7.22 -4.55 16.91
N ASN A 65 7.11 -3.28 16.50
CA ASN A 65 5.87 -2.51 16.50
C ASN A 65 5.24 -2.37 15.10
N LEU A 66 5.49 -3.31 14.17
CA LEU A 66 5.06 -3.20 12.77
C LEU A 66 3.57 -2.82 12.62
N LEU A 67 2.69 -3.40 13.44
CA LEU A 67 1.26 -3.11 13.40
C LEU A 67 0.97 -1.67 13.86
N GLY A 68 1.59 -1.20 14.94
CA GLY A 68 1.44 0.18 15.42
C GLY A 68 1.97 1.22 14.41
N ASP A 69 3.07 0.91 13.73
CA ASP A 69 3.63 1.75 12.68
C ASP A 69 2.71 1.82 11.46
N LEU A 70 2.04 0.72 11.13
CA LEU A 70 1.02 0.67 10.08
C LEU A 70 -0.21 1.52 10.44
N HIS A 71 -0.74 1.39 11.66
CA HIS A 71 -1.82 2.26 12.16
C HIS A 71 -1.43 3.73 12.03
N THR A 72 -0.23 4.10 12.51
CA THR A 72 0.26 5.49 12.49
C THR A 72 0.40 6.03 11.07
N SER A 73 0.88 5.21 10.14
CA SER A 73 1.05 5.60 8.74
C SER A 73 -0.29 5.82 8.03
N VAL A 74 -1.26 4.92 8.25
CA VAL A 74 -2.61 5.05 7.69
C VAL A 74 -3.36 6.23 8.31
N ALA A 75 -3.25 6.41 9.62
CA ALA A 75 -3.85 7.54 10.34
C ALA A 75 -3.34 8.88 9.80
N ARG A 76 -2.03 9.00 9.53
CA ARG A 76 -1.45 10.18 8.88
C ARG A 76 -2.01 10.39 7.47
N MET A 77 -2.13 9.33 6.67
CA MET A 77 -2.67 9.40 5.31
C MET A 77 -4.13 9.89 5.30
N LEU A 78 -4.94 9.40 6.25
CA LEU A 78 -6.36 9.73 6.37
C LEU A 78 -6.64 10.96 7.25
N ARG A 79 -5.60 11.57 7.84
CA ARG A 79 -5.69 12.70 8.76
C ARG A 79 -6.63 12.43 9.95
N THR A 80 -6.49 11.25 10.55
CA THR A 80 -7.26 10.83 11.72
C THR A 80 -6.32 10.30 12.82
N ASP A 81 -6.89 9.90 13.97
CA ASP A 81 -6.14 9.24 15.04
C ASP A 81 -5.92 7.75 14.74
N ALA A 82 -4.81 7.19 15.24
CA ALA A 82 -4.46 5.78 15.06
C ALA A 82 -5.49 4.82 15.69
N SER A 83 -6.17 5.24 16.76
CA SER A 83 -7.24 4.49 17.41
C SER A 83 -8.53 4.41 16.58
N CYS A 84 -8.68 5.25 15.56
CA CYS A 84 -9.83 5.22 14.64
C CYS A 84 -9.63 4.25 13.46
N ILE A 85 -8.52 3.52 13.41
CA ILE A 85 -8.19 2.62 12.29
C ILE A 85 -8.45 1.17 12.70
N SER A 86 -9.20 0.45 11.87
CA SER A 86 -9.38 -1.01 11.97
C SER A 86 -8.97 -1.67 10.65
N PHE A 87 -8.28 -2.82 10.73
CA PHE A 87 -7.92 -3.60 9.55
C PHE A 87 -8.97 -4.66 9.24
N LEU A 88 -9.40 -4.67 7.98
CA LEU A 88 -10.41 -5.56 7.46
C LEU A 88 -9.91 -6.19 6.16
N LYS A 89 -10.49 -7.31 5.76
CA LYS A 89 -10.13 -8.00 4.52
C LYS A 89 -10.47 -7.15 3.30
N ASN A 90 -11.60 -6.46 3.32
CA ASN A 90 -12.09 -5.63 2.21
C ASN A 90 -13.21 -4.67 2.66
N THR A 91 -13.63 -3.79 1.74
CA THR A 91 -14.69 -2.80 1.98
C THR A 91 -16.05 -3.43 2.30
N ALA A 92 -16.41 -4.55 1.66
CA ALA A 92 -17.72 -5.17 1.86
C ALA A 92 -17.86 -5.73 3.28
N GLU A 93 -16.82 -6.37 3.81
CA GLU A 93 -16.76 -6.82 5.20
C GLU A 93 -16.93 -5.65 6.18
N GLY A 94 -16.28 -4.51 5.92
CA GLY A 94 -16.43 -3.34 6.78
C GLY A 94 -17.82 -2.75 6.79
N LEU A 95 -18.48 -2.71 5.62
CA LEU A 95 -19.87 -2.27 5.54
C LEU A 95 -20.80 -3.24 6.30
N SER A 96 -20.59 -4.55 6.17
CA SER A 96 -21.36 -5.54 6.92
C SER A 96 -21.19 -5.39 8.42
N MET A 97 -19.96 -5.21 8.92
CA MET A 97 -19.71 -5.02 10.36
C MET A 97 -20.40 -3.79 10.94
N ILE A 98 -20.50 -2.69 10.17
CA ILE A 98 -21.19 -1.48 10.61
C ILE A 98 -22.71 -1.65 10.52
N ALA A 99 -23.21 -2.38 9.52
CA ALA A 99 -24.64 -2.61 9.34
C ALA A 99 -25.22 -3.57 10.39
N ASP A 100 -24.42 -4.53 10.86
CA ASP A 100 -24.79 -5.51 11.88
C ASP A 100 -24.57 -5.01 13.33
N ALA A 101 -24.05 -3.79 13.51
CA ALA A 101 -23.77 -3.17 14.81
C ALA A 101 -24.99 -2.42 15.39
#